data_AF-A0A2H3CKB6-F1
#
_entry.id   AF-A0A2H3CKB6-F1
#
_cell.length_a   1.000
_cell.length_b   1.000
_cell.length_c   1.000
_cell.angle_alpha   90.00
_cell.angle_beta   90.00
_cell.angle_gamma   90.00
#
_symmetry.space_group_name_H-M   'P 1'
#
loop_
_entity.id
_entity.type
_entity.pdbx_description
1 polymer ?
#
loop_
_entity_poly.entity_id
_entity_poly.type
_entity_poly.pdbx_seq_one_letter_code
_entity_poly.pdbx_strand_id
1 'polypeptide(L)'
;MTLIGLDPTTLVPVSCANLESFQDKREDWHAPDAIHTYFTNLLCRSPKLTVFHALYRCDRGSLADAVSPRCEETLLRSLSLPQLKQAVLSQSAADCLGDFHDLLFHSQCHTLKLSINDVRLNESLLPILRLSPALVSLKVGARDWFISDDNSVQNLFRHLLESPELVPRLKSIKFNLSLFGVLDKVYFFNHIMVEMIEARRASSLRTFQVTSTFTQDDVDTFCDWTDDDLRQLCKIKVEGFDVRIIAYLYYDREERRIYV
;
A
#
# COMPACT_ATOMS: atom_id res chain seq x y z
N MET A 1 -11.29 -0.15 -21.56
CA MET A 1 -10.25 0.74 -22.14
C MET A 1 -9.32 1.24 -21.02
N THR A 2 -8.03 1.45 -21.28
CA THR A 2 -7.00 1.77 -20.27
C THR A 2 -6.29 3.08 -20.62
N LEU A 3 -6.16 3.99 -19.65
CA LEU A 3 -5.41 5.25 -19.79
C LEU A 3 -4.12 5.18 -18.94
N ILE A 4 -2.95 5.40 -19.56
CA ILE A 4 -1.62 5.28 -18.95
C ILE A 4 -0.76 6.47 -19.35
N GLY A 5 -0.14 7.16 -18.40
CA GLY A 5 0.91 8.16 -18.67
C GLY A 5 0.37 9.42 -19.34
N LEU A 6 0.30 10.50 -18.57
CA LEU A 6 -0.34 11.75 -18.99
C LEU A 6 0.72 12.70 -19.57
N ASP A 7 0.93 12.68 -20.88
CA ASP A 7 1.52 13.83 -21.56
C ASP A 7 0.38 14.86 -21.79
N PRO A 8 0.51 16.13 -21.33
CA PRO A 8 -0.48 17.19 -21.55
C PRO A 8 -0.87 17.38 -23.03
N THR A 9 0.00 16.97 -23.96
CA THR A 9 -0.22 17.09 -25.41
C THR A 9 -1.01 15.92 -26.00
N THR A 10 -1.16 14.81 -25.27
CA THR A 10 -1.85 13.61 -25.76
C THR A 10 -3.31 13.61 -25.30
N LEU A 11 -4.14 14.44 -25.94
CA LEU A 11 -5.60 14.38 -25.79
C LEU A 11 -6.15 13.20 -26.60
N VAL A 12 -6.10 12.00 -26.03
CA VAL A 12 -6.81 10.86 -26.62
C VAL A 12 -8.32 11.09 -26.44
N PRO A 13 -9.14 10.96 -27.50
CA PRO A 13 -10.60 11.00 -27.38
C PRO A 13 -11.07 9.72 -26.68
N VAL A 14 -10.95 9.70 -25.36
CA VAL A 14 -11.39 8.61 -24.51
C VAL A 14 -12.84 8.88 -24.12
N SER A 15 -13.76 8.02 -24.57
CA SER A 15 -15.15 8.06 -24.08
C SER A 15 -15.18 7.63 -22.61
N CYS A 16 -15.68 8.52 -21.74
CA CYS A 16 -15.81 8.29 -20.30
C CYS A 16 -16.59 7.01 -19.98
N ALA A 17 -17.54 6.61 -20.84
CA ALA A 17 -18.40 5.45 -20.63
C ALA A 17 -17.68 4.08 -20.70
N ASN A 18 -16.44 4.03 -21.21
CA ASN A 18 -15.70 2.78 -21.44
C ASN A 18 -14.33 2.74 -20.74
N LEU A 19 -14.00 3.74 -19.92
CA LEU A 19 -12.76 3.71 -19.15
C LEU A 19 -12.88 2.70 -18.01
N GLU A 20 -11.97 1.73 -17.99
CA GLU A 20 -11.94 0.61 -17.03
C GLU A 20 -10.70 0.62 -16.14
N SER A 21 -9.63 1.29 -16.60
CA SER A 21 -8.36 1.41 -15.88
C SER A 21 -7.73 2.78 -16.10
N PHE A 22 -7.26 3.40 -15.01
CA PHE A 22 -6.53 4.65 -15.01
C PHE A 22 -5.21 4.50 -14.26
N GLN A 23 -4.13 4.95 -14.88
CA GLN A 23 -2.81 5.03 -14.26
C GLN A 23 -2.11 6.33 -14.60
N ASP A 24 -1.85 7.15 -13.57
CA ASP A 24 -0.89 8.23 -13.67
C ASP A 24 0.54 7.66 -13.61
N LYS A 25 1.37 8.00 -14.62
CA LYS A 25 2.80 7.59 -14.73
C LYS A 25 3.73 8.77 -14.95
N ARG A 26 3.33 10.00 -14.64
CA ARG A 26 4.22 11.16 -14.81
C ARG A 26 5.46 10.97 -13.92
N GLU A 27 6.63 10.73 -14.53
CA GLU A 27 7.88 10.38 -13.82
C GLU A 27 8.63 11.61 -13.28
N ASP A 28 8.38 12.80 -13.82
CA ASP A 28 9.16 13.98 -13.48
C ASP A 28 8.87 14.46 -12.05
N TRP A 29 9.91 14.41 -11.22
CA TRP A 29 9.99 14.96 -9.85
C TRP A 29 9.75 16.48 -9.78
N HIS A 30 9.67 17.16 -10.93
CA HIS A 30 9.59 18.61 -11.04
C HIS A 30 8.42 19.09 -11.91
N ALA A 31 7.48 18.23 -12.29
CA ALA A 31 6.28 18.69 -13.01
C ALA A 31 5.32 19.37 -12.03
N PRO A 32 5.14 20.70 -12.09
CA PRO A 32 4.36 21.47 -11.11
C PRO A 32 2.84 21.32 -11.30
N ASP A 33 2.39 20.56 -12.30
CA ASP A 33 1.01 20.58 -12.74
C ASP A 33 0.20 19.45 -12.10
N ALA A 34 -0.82 19.84 -11.31
CA ALA A 34 -1.90 18.95 -10.86
C ALA A 34 -2.49 18.14 -12.03
N ILE A 35 -3.10 16.98 -11.74
CA ILE A 35 -3.88 16.25 -12.77
C ILE A 35 -4.82 17.23 -13.48
N HIS A 36 -4.62 17.38 -14.80
CA HIS A 36 -5.36 18.35 -15.61
C HIS A 36 -6.88 18.13 -15.44
N THR A 37 -7.65 19.21 -15.28
CA THR A 37 -9.12 19.18 -15.03
C THR A 37 -9.89 18.29 -16.01
N TYR A 38 -9.39 18.14 -17.24
CA TYR A 38 -9.89 17.19 -18.23
C TYR A 38 -9.93 15.74 -17.70
N PHE A 39 -8.84 15.25 -17.12
CA PHE A 39 -8.74 13.89 -16.60
C PHE A 39 -9.58 13.72 -15.33
N THR A 40 -9.65 14.74 -14.47
CA THR A 40 -10.57 14.76 -13.33
C THR A 40 -12.01 14.61 -13.80
N ASN A 41 -12.46 15.42 -14.76
CA ASN A 41 -13.79 15.34 -15.34
C ASN A 41 -14.06 13.99 -16.01
N LEU A 42 -13.04 13.41 -16.65
CA LEU A 42 -13.14 12.10 -17.27
C LEU A 42 -13.32 11.01 -16.22
N LEU A 43 -12.53 11.01 -15.15
CA LEU A 43 -12.62 10.07 -14.03
C LEU A 43 -13.97 10.18 -13.32
N CYS A 44 -14.45 11.39 -13.02
CA CYS A 44 -15.76 11.62 -12.43
C CYS A 44 -16.92 11.07 -13.29
N ARG A 45 -16.72 10.94 -14.60
CA ARG A 45 -17.73 10.44 -15.55
C ARG A 45 -17.48 9.00 -15.99
N SER A 46 -16.62 8.26 -15.29
CA SER A 46 -16.20 6.89 -15.66
C SER A 46 -16.77 5.83 -14.70
N PRO A 47 -18.06 5.46 -14.81
CA PRO A 47 -18.70 4.54 -13.86
C PRO A 47 -18.19 3.09 -13.93
N LYS A 48 -17.47 2.73 -15.00
CA LYS A 48 -16.89 1.39 -15.21
C LYS A 48 -15.44 1.28 -14.74
N LEU A 49 -14.88 2.31 -14.11
CA LEU A 49 -13.49 2.29 -13.68
C LEU A 49 -13.31 1.23 -12.58
N THR A 50 -12.49 0.23 -12.86
CA THR A 50 -12.23 -0.91 -11.95
C THR A 50 -10.82 -0.91 -11.39
N VAL A 51 -9.87 -0.28 -12.10
CA VAL A 51 -8.48 -0.15 -11.68
C VAL A 51 -8.13 1.32 -11.61
N PHE A 52 -7.63 1.75 -10.45
CA PHE A 52 -7.27 3.14 -10.21
C PHE A 52 -5.91 3.19 -9.53
N HIS A 53 -4.94 3.81 -10.20
CA HIS A 53 -3.63 4.07 -9.64
C HIS A 53 -3.50 5.59 -9.45
N ALA A 54 -3.47 6.02 -8.19
CA ALA A 54 -3.22 7.40 -7.81
C ALA A 54 -1.75 7.58 -7.42
N LEU A 55 -1.07 8.49 -8.12
CA LEU A 55 0.10 9.17 -7.57
C LEU A 55 -0.47 10.34 -6.76
N TYR A 56 -0.13 10.45 -5.48
CA TYR A 56 -0.74 11.43 -4.59
C TYR A 56 0.28 12.49 -4.17
N ARG A 57 0.62 13.40 -5.08
CA ARG A 57 1.70 14.37 -4.81
C ARG A 57 1.12 15.60 -4.11
N CYS A 58 1.50 15.80 -2.85
CA CYS A 58 1.36 17.12 -2.23
C CYS A 58 2.75 17.66 -1.95
N ASP A 59 3.19 18.61 -2.79
CA ASP A 59 4.30 19.47 -2.40
C ASP A 59 3.78 20.35 -1.26
N ARG A 60 4.16 20.03 -0.02
CA ARG A 60 4.29 21.09 0.97
C ARG A 60 5.44 21.94 0.46
N GLY A 61 5.09 23.03 -0.23
CA GLY A 61 6.03 23.97 -0.78
C GLY A 61 7.14 24.24 0.23
N SER A 62 8.38 24.25 -0.28
CA SER A 62 9.45 24.98 0.39
C SER A 62 8.89 26.33 0.83
N LEU A 63 9.16 26.69 2.08
CA LEU A 63 8.55 27.77 2.87
C LEU A 63 8.74 29.19 2.31
N ALA A 64 8.98 29.37 1.01
CA ALA A 64 9.40 30.63 0.42
C ALA A 64 8.48 31.23 -0.65
N ASP A 65 7.60 30.50 -1.34
CA ASP A 65 6.76 31.12 -2.38
C ASP A 65 5.27 30.78 -2.25
N ALA A 66 4.56 31.73 -1.63
CA ALA A 66 3.12 31.78 -1.49
C ALA A 66 2.45 32.12 -2.84
N VAL A 67 2.34 31.13 -3.73
CA VAL A 67 1.32 31.12 -4.79
C VAL A 67 0.67 29.73 -4.83
N SER A 68 -0.26 29.54 -3.89
CA SER A 68 -1.26 28.47 -3.79
C SER A 68 -0.80 27.04 -4.19
N PRO A 69 -0.47 26.16 -3.23
CA PRO A 69 -0.38 24.74 -3.54
C PRO A 69 -1.79 24.25 -3.89
N ARG A 70 -2.04 23.99 -5.18
CA ARG A 70 -3.23 23.25 -5.62
C ARG A 70 -2.99 21.77 -5.32
N CYS A 71 -3.06 21.44 -4.04
CA CYS A 71 -2.87 20.08 -3.56
C CYS A 71 -3.98 19.18 -4.16
N GLU A 72 -3.60 17.98 -4.60
CA GLU A 72 -4.51 16.92 -5.10
C GLU A 72 -5.49 16.40 -4.02
N GLU A 73 -5.48 16.99 -2.82
CA GLU A 73 -6.34 16.81 -1.64
C GLU A 73 -7.85 16.69 -1.94
N THR A 74 -8.31 17.24 -3.07
CA THR A 74 -9.72 17.19 -3.45
C THR A 74 -10.06 16.13 -4.48
N LEU A 75 -9.08 15.53 -5.16
CA LEU A 75 -9.34 14.61 -6.25
C LEU A 75 -10.05 13.37 -5.74
N LEU A 76 -9.46 12.63 -4.79
CA LEU A 76 -10.07 11.41 -4.27
C LEU A 76 -11.45 11.65 -3.66
N ARG A 77 -11.60 12.76 -2.94
CA ARG A 77 -12.88 13.18 -2.33
C ARG A 77 -13.95 13.54 -3.35
N SER A 78 -13.56 13.94 -4.56
CA SER A 78 -14.48 14.29 -5.66
C SER A 78 -14.89 13.11 -6.54
N LEU A 79 -14.22 11.95 -6.40
CA LEU A 79 -14.45 10.78 -7.22
C LEU A 79 -15.51 9.86 -6.62
N SER A 80 -16.35 9.31 -7.51
CA SER A 80 -17.27 8.22 -7.20
C SER A 80 -16.98 7.05 -8.13
N LEU A 81 -16.34 6.01 -7.60
CA LEU A 81 -15.86 4.83 -8.33
C LEU A 81 -16.59 3.56 -7.86
N PRO A 82 -17.88 3.37 -8.20
CA PRO A 82 -18.70 2.28 -7.66
C PRO A 82 -18.24 0.88 -8.08
N GLN A 83 -17.43 0.77 -9.14
CA GLN A 83 -16.91 -0.49 -9.67
C GLN A 83 -15.43 -0.72 -9.33
N LEU A 84 -14.84 0.07 -8.43
CA LEU A 84 -13.44 -0.02 -8.07
C LEU A 84 -13.11 -1.40 -7.47
N LYS A 85 -12.16 -2.10 -8.09
CA LYS A 85 -11.69 -3.43 -7.68
C LYS A 85 -10.23 -3.40 -7.24
N GLN A 86 -9.43 -2.51 -7.79
CA GLN A 86 -8.00 -2.41 -7.49
C GLN A 86 -7.60 -0.96 -7.31
N ALA A 87 -6.98 -0.67 -6.16
CA ALA A 87 -6.40 0.62 -5.84
C ALA A 87 -4.90 0.49 -5.61
N VAL A 88 -4.14 1.39 -6.20
CA VAL A 88 -2.71 1.59 -5.92
C VAL A 88 -2.54 3.03 -5.48
N LEU A 89 -2.10 3.21 -4.24
CA LEU A 89 -1.80 4.51 -3.64
C LEU A 89 -0.28 4.63 -3.57
N SER A 90 0.28 5.70 -4.11
CA SER A 90 1.73 5.89 -4.17
C SER A 90 2.17 7.32 -3.84
N GLN A 91 3.28 7.45 -3.09
CA GLN A 91 4.04 8.69 -2.84
C GLN A 91 3.20 9.88 -2.35
N SER A 92 3.08 10.09 -1.04
CA SER A 92 2.31 11.22 -0.46
C SER A 92 2.97 11.90 0.75
N ALA A 93 2.91 13.24 0.79
CA ALA A 93 3.17 14.05 1.99
C ALA A 93 1.90 14.42 2.79
N ALA A 94 0.71 14.13 2.26
CA ALA A 94 -0.60 14.40 2.86
C ALA A 94 -1.31 13.09 3.29
N ASP A 95 -2.46 13.21 3.98
CA ASP A 95 -3.26 12.07 4.50
C ASP A 95 -3.99 11.29 3.40
N CYS A 96 -3.22 10.64 2.53
CA CYS A 96 -3.71 9.85 1.40
C CYS A 96 -4.63 8.70 1.84
N LEU A 97 -4.40 8.12 3.03
CA LEU A 97 -5.24 7.05 3.55
C LEU A 97 -6.60 7.58 4.04
N GLY A 98 -6.65 8.76 4.68
CA GLY A 98 -7.91 9.43 5.00
C GLY A 98 -8.71 9.76 3.75
N ASP A 99 -8.05 10.30 2.72
CA ASP A 99 -8.71 10.66 1.46
C ASP A 99 -9.21 9.44 0.68
N PHE A 100 -8.47 8.33 0.72
CA PHE A 100 -8.91 7.08 0.13
C PHE A 100 -10.06 6.43 0.91
N HIS A 101 -10.05 6.52 2.25
CA HIS A 101 -11.19 6.13 3.07
C HIS A 101 -12.47 6.86 2.63
N ASP A 102 -12.38 8.18 2.48
CA ASP A 102 -13.52 8.99 2.04
C ASP A 102 -13.99 8.57 0.65
N LEU A 103 -13.07 8.33 -0.30
CA LEU A 103 -13.44 7.83 -1.62
C LEU A 103 -14.24 6.53 -1.53
N LEU A 104 -13.77 5.55 -0.74
CA LEU A 104 -14.47 4.27 -0.59
C LEU A 104 -15.86 4.45 0.01
N PHE A 105 -15.97 5.30 1.03
CA PHE A 105 -17.22 5.61 1.70
C PHE A 105 -18.24 6.23 0.74
N HIS A 106 -17.83 7.27 -0.01
CA HIS A 106 -18.70 7.95 -0.98
C HIS A 106 -19.04 7.07 -2.19
N SER A 107 -18.09 6.25 -2.65
CA SER A 107 -18.26 5.38 -3.81
C SER A 107 -19.11 4.14 -3.52
N GLN A 108 -19.33 3.81 -2.24
CA GLN A 108 -20.00 2.58 -1.78
C GLN A 108 -19.43 1.31 -2.45
N CYS A 109 -18.12 1.28 -2.66
CA CYS A 109 -17.43 0.21 -3.37
C CYS A 109 -16.57 -0.64 -2.42
N HIS A 110 -16.35 -1.90 -2.80
CA HIS A 110 -15.49 -2.82 -2.05
C HIS A 110 -14.25 -3.13 -2.88
N THR A 111 -13.09 -2.64 -2.42
CA THR A 111 -11.82 -2.90 -3.10
C THR A 111 -11.40 -4.37 -2.91
N LEU A 112 -11.01 -5.04 -4.00
CA LEU A 112 -10.50 -6.42 -3.97
C LEU A 112 -8.98 -6.49 -3.76
N LYS A 113 -8.24 -5.49 -4.23
CA LYS A 113 -6.78 -5.42 -4.11
C LYS A 113 -6.34 -4.00 -3.75
N LEU A 114 -5.58 -3.88 -2.67
CA LEU A 114 -5.02 -2.60 -2.21
C LEU A 114 -3.49 -2.71 -2.20
N SER A 115 -2.83 -1.75 -2.85
CA SER A 115 -1.39 -1.55 -2.78
C SER A 115 -1.11 -0.14 -2.27
N ILE A 116 -0.27 -0.03 -1.26
CA ILE A 116 0.14 1.24 -0.64
C ILE A 116 1.66 1.31 -0.78
N ASN A 117 2.20 2.26 -1.54
CA ASN A 117 3.63 2.35 -1.82
C ASN A 117 4.18 3.73 -1.44
N ASP A 118 5.16 3.81 -0.56
CA ASP A 118 5.74 5.10 -0.12
C ASP A 118 4.67 6.08 0.40
N VAL A 119 3.70 5.56 1.16
CA VAL A 119 2.68 6.35 1.86
C VAL A 119 2.77 6.00 3.35
N ARG A 120 2.79 7.03 4.20
CA ARG A 120 2.83 6.87 5.66
C ARG A 120 1.58 6.13 6.11
N LEU A 121 1.76 5.04 6.86
CA LEU A 121 0.63 4.32 7.44
C LEU A 121 0.13 5.10 8.66
N ASN A 122 -1.20 5.11 8.83
CA ASN A 122 -1.86 5.82 9.91
C ASN A 122 -3.17 5.11 10.31
N GLU A 123 -3.92 5.73 11.22
CA GLU A 123 -5.17 5.22 11.78
C GLU A 123 -6.26 4.93 10.74
N SER A 124 -6.19 5.54 9.55
CA SER A 124 -7.17 5.36 8.47
C SER A 124 -7.06 3.99 7.78
N LEU A 125 -5.94 3.27 7.95
CA LEU A 125 -5.76 1.94 7.36
C LEU A 125 -6.84 0.94 7.80
N LEU A 126 -7.18 0.91 9.09
CA LEU A 126 -8.17 -0.03 9.61
C LEU A 126 -9.61 0.29 9.14
N PRO A 127 -10.10 1.54 9.20
CA PRO A 127 -11.33 1.96 8.55
C PRO A 127 -11.42 1.56 7.07
N ILE A 128 -10.35 1.74 6.28
CA ILE A 128 -10.31 1.31 4.87
C ILE A 128 -10.62 -0.20 4.73
N LEU A 129 -10.02 -1.03 5.58
CA LEU A 129 -10.23 -2.48 5.56
C LEU A 129 -11.67 -2.86 5.96
N ARG A 130 -12.27 -2.13 6.91
CA ARG A 130 -13.68 -2.31 7.30
C ARG A 130 -14.64 -2.01 6.15
N LEU A 131 -14.32 -0.99 5.33
CA LEU A 131 -15.06 -0.67 4.12
C LEU A 131 -14.78 -1.63 2.95
N SER A 132 -13.79 -2.52 3.07
CA SER A 132 -13.37 -3.44 2.00
C SER A 132 -13.45 -4.92 2.41
N PRO A 133 -14.61 -5.44 2.87
CA PRO A 133 -14.71 -6.83 3.33
C PRO A 133 -14.39 -7.87 2.23
N ALA A 134 -14.50 -7.49 0.96
CA ALA A 134 -14.16 -8.34 -0.18
C ALA A 134 -12.66 -8.37 -0.51
N LEU A 135 -11.80 -7.66 0.24
CA LEU A 135 -10.37 -7.56 -0.02
C LEU A 135 -9.70 -8.94 -0.02
N VAL A 136 -8.92 -9.21 -1.07
CA VAL A 136 -8.21 -10.47 -1.29
C VAL A 136 -6.70 -10.29 -1.15
N SER A 137 -6.17 -9.10 -1.42
CA SER A 137 -4.74 -8.82 -1.36
C SER A 137 -4.47 -7.44 -0.80
N LEU A 138 -3.58 -7.38 0.20
CA LEU A 138 -2.97 -6.18 0.73
C LEU A 138 -1.47 -6.21 0.43
N LYS A 139 -0.95 -5.12 -0.15
CA LYS A 139 0.48 -4.92 -0.39
C LYS A 139 0.92 -3.59 0.16
N VAL A 140 2.04 -3.59 0.87
CA VAL A 140 2.68 -2.39 1.38
C VAL A 140 4.10 -2.34 0.83
N GLY A 141 4.46 -1.24 0.17
CA GLY A 141 5.80 -0.91 -0.27
C GLY A 141 6.28 0.34 0.44
N ALA A 142 7.54 0.39 0.86
CA ALA A 142 8.08 1.57 1.52
C ALA A 142 9.57 1.70 1.28
N ARG A 143 10.02 2.91 0.94
CA ARG A 143 11.43 3.30 0.93
C ARG A 143 11.93 3.84 2.26
N ASP A 144 11.02 4.43 3.03
CA ASP A 144 11.26 4.91 4.39
C ASP A 144 10.32 4.18 5.35
N TRP A 145 10.82 3.79 6.51
CA TRP A 145 10.02 3.12 7.55
C TRP A 145 10.21 3.82 8.88
N PHE A 146 9.12 4.13 9.55
CA PHE A 146 9.15 4.81 10.84
C PHE A 146 8.38 4.03 11.88
N ILE A 147 8.65 4.30 13.15
CA ILE A 147 7.97 3.65 14.28
C ILE A 147 6.43 3.79 14.26
N SER A 148 5.90 4.85 13.63
CA SER A 148 4.46 5.00 13.44
C SER A 148 3.87 4.01 12.43
N ASP A 149 4.65 3.59 11.42
CA ASP A 149 4.25 2.54 10.49
C ASP A 149 4.22 1.19 11.22
N ASP A 150 5.22 0.91 12.06
CA ASP A 150 5.22 -0.26 12.94
C ASP A 150 3.97 -0.31 13.82
N ASN A 151 3.65 0.78 14.49
CA ASN A 151 2.44 0.86 15.33
C ASN A 151 1.17 0.58 14.52
N SER A 152 1.10 1.12 13.30
CA SER A 152 -0.05 0.92 12.39
C SER A 152 -0.17 -0.54 11.94
N VAL A 153 0.95 -1.18 11.58
CA VAL A 153 0.98 -2.59 11.15
C VAL A 153 0.71 -3.55 12.31
N GLN A 154 1.30 -3.31 13.48
CA GLN A 154 1.02 -4.11 14.67
C GLN A 154 -0.45 -4.00 15.10
N ASN A 155 -1.02 -2.79 15.04
CA ASN A 155 -2.43 -2.60 15.31
C ASN A 155 -3.31 -3.32 14.29
N LEU A 156 -2.94 -3.28 13.00
CA LEU A 156 -3.58 -4.06 11.97
C LEU A 156 -3.55 -5.57 12.29
N PHE A 157 -2.39 -6.13 12.63
CA PHE A 157 -2.27 -7.56 12.92
C PHE A 157 -3.11 -7.97 14.12
N ARG A 158 -3.12 -7.16 15.18
CA ARG A 158 -3.99 -7.39 16.35
C ARG A 158 -5.46 -7.48 15.94
N HIS A 159 -5.96 -6.54 15.15
CA HIS A 159 -7.34 -6.59 14.68
C HIS A 159 -7.63 -7.77 13.73
N LEU A 160 -6.68 -8.14 12.86
CA LEU A 160 -6.85 -9.33 12.01
C LEU A 160 -6.85 -10.64 12.80
N LEU A 161 -6.19 -10.67 13.95
CA LEU A 161 -6.17 -11.79 14.89
C LEU A 161 -7.46 -11.85 15.72
N GLU A 162 -7.89 -10.71 16.28
CA GLU A 162 -9.06 -10.62 17.17
C GLU A 162 -10.41 -10.64 16.43
N SER A 163 -10.44 -10.21 15.17
CA SER A 163 -11.67 -10.08 14.37
C SER A 163 -11.58 -10.89 13.06
N PRO A 164 -11.92 -12.20 13.07
CA PRO A 164 -11.92 -13.03 11.86
C PRO A 164 -12.80 -12.49 10.73
N GLU A 165 -13.86 -11.77 11.07
CA GLU A 165 -14.79 -11.09 10.17
C GLU A 165 -14.20 -9.85 9.49
N LEU A 166 -13.06 -9.34 9.95
CA LEU A 166 -12.32 -8.29 9.26
C LEU A 166 -11.66 -8.89 8.02
N VAL A 167 -12.05 -8.39 6.83
CA VAL A 167 -11.55 -8.84 5.52
C VAL A 167 -11.48 -10.38 5.40
N PRO A 168 -12.62 -11.09 5.50
CA PRO A 168 -12.67 -12.55 5.62
C PRO A 168 -12.20 -13.29 4.36
N ARG A 169 -11.96 -12.55 3.26
CA ARG A 169 -11.46 -13.09 1.99
C ARG A 169 -10.00 -12.77 1.75
N LEU A 170 -9.29 -12.20 2.73
CA LEU A 170 -7.89 -11.82 2.60
C LEU A 170 -7.02 -13.06 2.44
N LYS A 171 -6.42 -13.21 1.26
CA LYS A 171 -5.57 -14.35 0.89
C LYS A 171 -4.09 -14.03 0.94
N SER A 172 -3.71 -12.77 0.72
CA SER A 172 -2.30 -12.38 0.63
C SER A 172 -2.01 -11.06 1.31
N ILE A 173 -1.00 -11.07 2.17
CA ILE A 173 -0.36 -9.89 2.73
C ILE A 173 1.09 -9.88 2.25
N LYS A 174 1.55 -8.76 1.67
CA LYS A 174 2.93 -8.61 1.22
C LYS A 174 3.53 -7.28 1.63
N PHE A 175 4.76 -7.31 2.11
CA PHE A 175 5.59 -6.14 2.41
C PHE A 175 6.82 -6.14 1.51
N ASN A 176 7.08 -5.02 0.84
CA ASN A 176 8.25 -4.77 0.02
C ASN A 176 8.98 -3.53 0.56
N LEU A 177 9.95 -3.74 1.43
CA LEU A 177 10.65 -2.66 2.12
C LEU A 177 11.99 -2.42 1.42
N SER A 178 12.24 -1.23 0.91
CA SER A 178 13.51 -0.85 0.27
C SER A 178 14.15 0.25 1.09
N LEU A 179 14.67 -0.14 2.24
CA LEU A 179 15.03 0.77 3.30
C LEU A 179 16.51 1.18 3.14
N PHE A 180 16.75 2.47 2.92
CA PHE A 180 18.07 3.02 2.64
C PHE A 180 18.48 4.01 3.73
N GLY A 181 19.68 3.86 4.30
CA GLY A 181 20.21 4.73 5.35
C GLY A 181 20.20 4.08 6.73
N VAL A 182 20.63 4.81 7.76
CA VAL A 182 20.68 4.32 9.15
C VAL A 182 19.26 4.02 9.60
N LEU A 183 18.94 2.74 9.75
CA LEU A 183 17.63 2.30 10.16
C LEU A 183 17.63 1.96 11.64
N ASP A 184 16.62 2.49 12.34
CA ASP A 184 16.16 1.82 13.54
C ASP A 184 15.52 0.47 13.15
N LYS A 185 15.45 -0.42 14.14
CA LYS A 185 14.76 -1.71 14.03
C LYS A 185 13.35 -1.57 13.46
N VAL A 186 12.93 -2.56 12.68
CA VAL A 186 11.52 -2.74 12.32
C VAL A 186 10.86 -3.67 13.33
N TYR A 187 9.88 -3.15 14.04
CA TYR A 187 9.32 -3.75 15.24
C TYR A 187 8.08 -4.63 15.00
N PHE A 188 7.47 -4.58 13.80
CA PHE A 188 6.31 -5.43 13.50
C PHE A 188 6.66 -6.92 13.32
N PHE A 189 7.94 -7.26 13.23
CA PHE A 189 8.42 -8.64 13.35
C PHE A 189 8.34 -9.08 14.81
N ASN A 190 7.17 -9.55 15.22
CA ASN A 190 6.91 -9.93 16.59
C ASN A 190 5.92 -11.08 16.67
N HIS A 191 5.70 -11.54 17.90
CA HIS A 191 4.78 -12.63 18.20
C HIS A 191 3.36 -12.43 17.65
N ILE A 192 2.82 -11.19 17.68
CA ILE A 192 1.46 -10.88 17.20
C ILE A 192 1.34 -11.17 15.70
N MET A 193 2.38 -10.87 14.92
CA MET A 193 2.42 -11.23 13.49
C MET A 193 2.33 -12.75 13.30
N VAL A 194 3.09 -13.52 14.09
CA VAL A 194 3.12 -14.98 14.02
C VAL A 194 1.75 -15.57 14.38
N GLU A 195 1.14 -15.11 15.48
CA GLU A 195 -0.20 -15.54 15.91
C GLU A 195 -1.26 -15.20 14.86
N MET A 196 -1.20 -14.01 14.25
CA MET A 196 -2.11 -13.61 13.18
C MET A 196 -1.99 -14.55 11.98
N ILE A 197 -0.77 -14.90 11.56
CA ILE A 197 -0.54 -15.87 10.47
C ILE A 197 -1.12 -17.24 10.86
N GLU A 198 -0.85 -17.72 12.07
CA GLU A 198 -1.34 -19.00 12.58
C GLU A 198 -2.88 -19.07 12.61
N ALA A 199 -3.54 -18.03 13.10
CA ALA A 199 -4.99 -17.97 13.15
C ALA A 199 -5.63 -17.90 11.75
N ARG A 200 -4.98 -17.18 10.82
CA ARG A 200 -5.57 -16.85 9.51
C ARG A 200 -5.20 -17.86 8.43
N ARG A 201 -4.12 -18.62 8.57
CA ARG A 201 -3.71 -19.66 7.59
C ARG A 201 -4.73 -20.80 7.47
N ALA A 202 -5.40 -21.13 8.57
CA ALA A 202 -6.45 -22.14 8.60
C ALA A 202 -7.75 -21.68 7.92
N SER A 203 -7.96 -20.36 7.80
CA SER A 203 -9.17 -19.76 7.24
C SER A 203 -8.94 -19.23 5.82
N SER A 204 -8.57 -17.96 5.70
CA SER A 204 -8.54 -17.23 4.42
C SER A 204 -7.14 -16.99 3.89
N LEU A 205 -6.16 -16.79 4.77
CA LEU A 205 -4.81 -16.40 4.39
C LEU A 205 -4.09 -17.58 3.74
N ARG A 206 -3.43 -17.34 2.62
CA ARG A 206 -2.66 -18.33 1.87
C ARG A 206 -1.19 -17.96 1.76
N THR A 207 -0.89 -16.67 1.79
CA THR A 207 0.45 -16.15 1.58
C THR A 207 0.73 -14.98 2.52
N PHE A 208 1.89 -15.02 3.19
CA PHE A 208 2.47 -13.90 3.93
C PHE A 208 3.92 -13.69 3.48
N GLN A 209 4.23 -12.55 2.87
CA GLN A 209 5.57 -12.32 2.32
C GLN A 209 6.15 -10.98 2.78
N VAL A 210 7.41 -11.00 3.18
CA VAL A 210 8.19 -9.82 3.45
C VAL A 210 9.48 -9.92 2.64
N THR A 211 9.71 -8.92 1.81
CA THR A 211 10.95 -8.73 1.08
C THR A 211 11.50 -7.39 1.46
N SER A 212 12.69 -7.38 2.05
CA SER A 212 13.35 -6.17 2.48
C SER A 212 14.72 -6.01 1.81
N THR A 213 15.14 -4.79 1.50
CA THR A 213 16.45 -4.46 0.94
C THR A 213 17.12 -3.42 1.83
N PHE A 214 18.40 -3.61 2.15
CA PHE A 214 19.16 -2.81 3.13
C PHE A 214 20.56 -2.44 2.67
N THR A 215 21.17 -1.50 3.38
CA THR A 215 22.62 -1.31 3.41
C THR A 215 23.30 -2.31 4.36
N GLN A 216 24.62 -2.54 4.17
CA GLN A 216 25.36 -3.61 4.84
C GLN A 216 25.35 -3.51 6.38
N ASP A 217 25.27 -2.30 6.90
CA ASP A 217 25.34 -2.02 8.34
C ASP A 217 24.03 -2.34 9.08
N ASP A 218 22.91 -2.57 8.37
CA ASP A 218 21.56 -2.66 8.96
C ASP A 218 20.95 -4.08 8.96
N VAL A 219 21.58 -5.05 8.27
CA VAL A 219 20.98 -6.39 8.08
C VAL A 219 20.93 -7.23 9.37
N ASP A 220 21.90 -7.04 10.28
CA ASP A 220 21.92 -7.75 11.57
C ASP A 220 21.00 -7.13 12.61
N THR A 221 20.57 -5.89 12.42
CA THR A 221 19.78 -5.12 13.39
C THR A 221 18.34 -4.87 12.94
N PHE A 222 17.96 -5.22 11.71
CA PHE A 222 16.65 -4.89 11.14
C PHE A 222 15.44 -5.48 11.90
N CYS A 223 15.57 -6.63 12.56
CA CYS A 223 14.44 -7.32 13.17
C CYS A 223 14.85 -8.00 14.49
N ASP A 224 14.01 -7.89 15.51
CA ASP A 224 14.17 -8.58 16.80
C ASP A 224 13.31 -9.85 16.84
N TRP A 225 13.79 -10.92 16.19
CA TRP A 225 13.14 -12.21 16.28
C TRP A 225 13.44 -12.89 17.62
N THR A 226 12.41 -13.49 18.21
CA THR A 226 12.64 -14.55 19.21
C THR A 226 12.88 -15.88 18.51
N ASP A 227 13.65 -16.76 19.15
CA ASP A 227 13.86 -18.13 18.66
C ASP A 227 12.54 -18.90 18.49
N ASP A 228 11.56 -18.62 19.35
CA ASP A 228 10.25 -19.28 19.33
C ASP A 228 9.42 -18.81 18.12
N ASP A 229 9.46 -17.52 17.79
CA ASP A 229 8.79 -16.97 16.60
C ASP A 229 9.35 -17.59 15.31
N LEU A 230 10.68 -17.68 15.19
CA LEU A 230 11.33 -18.31 14.02
C LEU A 230 11.01 -19.80 13.92
N ARG A 231 11.02 -20.53 15.05
CA ARG A 231 10.64 -21.95 15.07
C ARG A 231 9.20 -22.15 14.62
N GLN A 232 8.27 -21.33 15.09
CA GLN A 232 6.87 -21.40 14.71
C GLN A 232 6.66 -21.09 13.24
N LEU A 233 7.29 -20.04 12.71
CA LEU A 233 7.19 -19.70 11.28
C LEU A 233 7.82 -20.78 10.38
N CYS A 234 8.96 -21.37 10.78
CA CYS A 234 9.55 -22.52 10.09
C CYS A 234 8.60 -23.71 10.05
N LYS A 235 7.95 -24.03 11.18
CA LYS A 235 6.92 -25.08 11.24
C LYS A 235 5.75 -24.78 10.31
N ILE A 236 5.22 -23.56 10.35
CA ILE A 236 4.14 -23.09 9.47
C ILE A 236 4.50 -23.29 7.99
N LYS A 237 5.75 -22.98 7.61
CA LYS A 237 6.26 -23.17 6.25
C LYS A 237 6.34 -24.64 5.85
N VAL A 238 6.87 -25.50 6.71
CA VAL A 238 6.98 -26.95 6.47
C VAL A 238 5.60 -27.59 6.29
N GLU A 239 4.59 -27.08 6.97
CA GLU A 239 3.19 -27.52 6.83
C GLU A 239 2.53 -27.03 5.51
N GLY A 240 3.26 -26.34 4.64
CA GLY A 240 2.84 -25.99 3.29
C GLY A 240 2.24 -24.58 3.14
N PHE A 241 2.28 -23.75 4.18
CA PHE A 241 1.87 -22.35 4.07
C PHE A 241 2.97 -21.50 3.38
N ASP A 242 2.58 -20.63 2.45
CA ASP A 242 3.50 -19.73 1.74
C ASP A 242 3.85 -18.52 2.63
N VAL A 243 4.73 -18.77 3.60
CA VAL A 243 5.43 -17.74 4.36
C VAL A 243 6.85 -17.57 3.83
N ARG A 244 7.24 -16.31 3.57
CA ARG A 244 8.58 -15.98 3.08
C ARG A 244 9.04 -14.66 3.67
N ILE A 245 10.14 -14.67 4.40
CA ILE A 245 10.75 -13.45 4.97
C ILE A 245 12.21 -13.41 4.54
N ILE A 246 12.53 -12.45 3.67
CA ILE A 246 13.87 -12.33 3.07
C ILE A 246 14.35 -10.89 3.14
N ALA A 247 15.62 -10.75 3.53
CA ALA A 247 16.39 -9.53 3.42
C ALA A 247 17.44 -9.67 2.30
N TYR A 248 17.65 -8.61 1.54
CA TYR A 248 18.66 -8.48 0.50
C TYR A 248 19.62 -7.35 0.86
N LEU A 249 20.90 -7.52 0.56
CA LEU A 249 21.81 -6.39 0.51
C LEU A 249 21.60 -5.60 -0.78
N TYR A 250 21.56 -4.28 -0.68
CA TYR A 250 21.30 -3.39 -1.81
C TYR A 250 22.38 -3.52 -2.88
N TYR A 251 23.65 -3.59 -2.45
CA TYR A 251 24.81 -3.67 -3.34
C TYR A 251 25.10 -5.08 -3.86
N ASP A 252 24.50 -6.10 -3.26
CA ASP A 252 24.64 -7.50 -3.70
C ASP A 252 23.33 -8.27 -3.47
N ARG A 253 22.57 -8.48 -4.55
CA ARG A 253 21.31 -9.24 -4.50
C ARG A 253 21.53 -10.75 -4.36
N GLU A 254 22.73 -11.25 -4.60
CA GLU A 254 23.09 -12.64 -4.35
C GLU A 254 23.33 -12.88 -2.86
N GLU A 255 23.81 -11.86 -2.15
CA GLU A 255 23.92 -11.86 -0.70
C GLU A 255 22.55 -11.56 -0.04
N ARG A 256 21.81 -12.65 0.18
CA ARG A 256 20.48 -12.62 0.80
C ARG A 256 20.47 -13.35 2.13
N ARG A 257 19.74 -12.79 3.10
CA ARG A 257 19.41 -13.47 4.35
C ARG A 257 17.97 -13.97 4.29
N ILE A 258 17.81 -15.28 4.42
CA ILE A 258 16.50 -15.94 4.47
C ILE A 258 16.22 -16.28 5.92
N TYR A 259 15.13 -15.73 6.46
CA TYR A 259 14.69 -16.05 7.83
C TYR A 259 13.76 -17.25 7.84
N VAL A 260 12.77 -17.23 6.93
CA VAL A 260 11.77 -18.30 6.77
C VAL A 260 11.50 -18.50 5.30
#